data_AF-A0A8J6G4I4-F1
#
_entry.id   AF-A0A8J6G4I4-F1
#
_cell.length_a   1.000
_cell.length_b   1.000
_cell.length_c   1.000
_cell.angle_alpha   90.00
_cell.angle_beta   90.00
_cell.angle_gamma   90.00
#
_symmetry.space_group_name_H-M   'P 1'
#
loop_
_entity.id
_entity.type
_entity.pdbx_description
1 polymer ?
#
loop_
_entity_poly.entity_id
_entity_poly.type
_entity_poly.pdbx_seq_one_letter_code
_entity_poly.pdbx_strand_id
1 'polypeptide(L)'
;MHARSCTFCSVIFSTGNFQLIADPASFETVADLVRSVRLPQSPETHRSPPCFQNLVPISTDDWPLMVKKREMLSLIGLEESHGRKLLRCEVRKTDPPLRLLLPMNCRGHFQECPDDQFYSIDTIVRWKLLAGRKRKVRMEAGYRLRLLNPLVPAHFSGHLVLHPYFSVKAYLPGSVQISIPSDLDIHITEISTLACKPFALMTMREIYGMDANKFPVRIKIMSVSLSESKAVPKPLKNGQLLTILRMEEVKKFVATEISEGKKGRCFLIPYTYQGLILRGGRYFNAVSDVAAAMQQGQVLFQSSRDYTSCVEPFASFSANESFLALKKSVVSAQIQDELHRVEVLKCLNLTTKAHVKLPLFAEGEFRELFEDAGPGTMQELCQIPKLPCHVRVVGPDPSMVRDPLYGTEELRVENIIVEQCLIAKDETLPGVLDSAEDIYRDLPEATFEIPIEKSSCEVLVIEERFWRADVGKERCTTLQTIQEITEEEMLTFSNCLIVPCPPPPLPKPRSLS
;
A
#
# COMPACT_ATOMS: atom_id res chain seq x y z
N MET A 1 18.69 -16.00 -8.77
CA MET A 1 17.30 -16.46 -8.56
C MET A 1 17.06 -17.77 -9.29
N HIS A 2 16.92 -18.90 -8.59
CA HIS A 2 16.36 -20.12 -9.18
C HIS A 2 14.84 -20.10 -8.99
N ALA A 3 14.11 -19.61 -9.98
CA ALA A 3 12.65 -19.66 -10.00
C ALA A 3 12.18 -20.21 -11.35
N ARG A 4 12.28 -21.54 -11.52
CA ARG A 4 11.48 -22.26 -12.52
C ARG A 4 10.20 -22.75 -11.84
N SER A 5 9.29 -21.84 -11.56
CA SER A 5 7.92 -22.22 -11.21
C SER A 5 7.12 -22.33 -12.51
N CYS A 6 7.01 -23.55 -13.03
CA CYS A 6 6.00 -23.86 -14.05
C CYS A 6 4.64 -23.94 -13.35
N THR A 7 3.91 -22.83 -13.30
CA THR A 7 2.49 -22.87 -12.95
C THR A 7 1.71 -23.25 -14.20
N PHE A 8 1.35 -24.52 -14.35
CA PHE A 8 0.40 -24.95 -15.37
C PHE A 8 -1.03 -24.69 -14.87
N CYS A 9 -1.93 -24.28 -15.76
CA CYS A 9 -3.37 -24.42 -15.54
C CYS A 9 -3.70 -25.93 -15.41
N SER A 10 -3.51 -26.48 -14.22
CA SER A 10 -3.63 -27.91 -13.91
C SER A 10 -5.07 -28.36 -13.68
N VAL A 11 -6.06 -27.50 -13.89
CA VAL A 11 -7.44 -27.79 -13.47
C VAL A 11 -8.13 -28.79 -14.40
N ILE A 12 -7.65 -28.98 -15.63
CA ILE A 12 -8.43 -29.72 -16.63
C ILE A 12 -7.93 -31.17 -16.86
N PHE A 13 -6.64 -31.51 -16.73
CA PHE A 13 -6.12 -32.80 -17.21
C PHE A 13 -5.65 -33.81 -16.13
N SER A 14 -6.04 -33.65 -14.87
CA SER A 14 -5.53 -34.48 -13.76
C SER A 14 -5.98 -35.94 -13.78
N THR A 15 -6.95 -36.33 -14.61
CA THR A 15 -7.60 -37.66 -14.57
C THR A 15 -7.42 -38.52 -15.82
N GLY A 16 -6.59 -38.11 -16.80
CA GLY A 16 -6.38 -38.85 -18.05
C GLY A 16 -5.03 -39.57 -18.16
N ASN A 17 -5.04 -40.75 -18.78
CA ASN A 17 -3.85 -41.53 -19.15
C ASN A 17 -3.49 -41.29 -20.63
N PHE A 18 -2.22 -40.99 -20.89
CA PHE A 18 -1.72 -40.60 -22.21
C PHE A 18 -0.50 -41.43 -22.61
N GLN A 19 -0.54 -41.99 -23.81
CA GLN A 19 0.60 -42.62 -24.47
C GLN A 19 1.44 -41.54 -25.18
N LEU A 20 2.76 -41.63 -25.05
CA LEU A 20 3.69 -40.72 -25.71
C LEU A 20 3.91 -41.14 -27.17
N ILE A 21 3.89 -40.16 -28.08
CA ILE A 21 4.34 -40.36 -29.45
C ILE A 21 5.79 -39.88 -29.50
N ALA A 22 6.71 -40.78 -29.85
CA ALA A 22 8.13 -40.50 -29.94
C ALA A 22 8.42 -39.32 -30.87
N ASP A 23 9.33 -38.44 -30.45
CA ASP A 23 9.75 -37.31 -31.26
C ASP A 23 10.56 -37.82 -32.48
N PRO A 24 10.11 -37.53 -33.72
CA PRO A 24 10.86 -37.96 -34.91
C PRO A 24 12.21 -37.24 -35.04
N ALA A 25 12.41 -36.07 -34.44
CA ALA A 25 13.62 -35.28 -34.59
C ALA A 25 14.77 -35.84 -33.73
N SER A 26 15.89 -36.16 -34.37
CA SER A 26 17.09 -36.65 -33.69
C SER A 26 17.89 -35.53 -32.99
N PHE A 27 18.66 -35.89 -31.96
CA PHE A 27 19.67 -35.04 -31.33
C PHE A 27 21.05 -35.40 -31.89
N GLU A 28 21.78 -34.42 -32.40
CA GLU A 28 23.07 -34.66 -33.07
C GLU A 28 24.11 -35.22 -32.10
N THR A 29 24.28 -34.56 -30.95
CA THR A 29 25.27 -34.91 -29.93
C THR A 29 24.64 -35.33 -28.59
N VAL A 30 25.44 -35.99 -27.75
CA VAL A 30 25.07 -36.29 -26.36
C VAL A 30 24.80 -35.00 -25.57
N ALA A 31 25.57 -33.93 -25.79
CA ALA A 31 25.34 -32.65 -25.15
C ALA A 31 23.93 -32.09 -25.43
N ASP A 32 23.48 -32.17 -26.68
CA ASP A 32 22.15 -31.68 -27.08
C ASP A 32 21.05 -32.55 -26.44
N LEU A 33 21.26 -33.87 -26.42
CA LEU A 33 20.35 -34.81 -25.79
C LEU A 33 20.20 -34.52 -24.29
N VAL A 34 21.31 -34.36 -23.55
CA VAL A 34 21.31 -34.12 -22.10
C VAL A 34 20.73 -32.75 -21.74
N ARG A 35 20.89 -31.73 -22.58
CA ARG A 35 20.25 -30.41 -22.37
C ARG A 35 18.74 -30.47 -22.50
N SER A 36 18.23 -31.35 -23.35
CA SER A 36 16.79 -31.46 -23.65
C SER A 36 16.06 -32.51 -22.80
N VAL A 37 16.74 -33.58 -22.36
CA VAL A 37 16.14 -34.69 -21.61
C VAL A 37 16.36 -34.53 -20.10
N ARG A 38 15.30 -34.73 -19.30
CA ARG A 38 15.43 -34.81 -17.84
C ARG A 38 15.88 -36.21 -17.44
N LEU A 39 17.07 -36.32 -16.88
CA LEU A 39 17.64 -37.58 -16.42
C LEU A 39 17.25 -37.85 -14.95
N PRO A 40 17.05 -39.12 -14.56
CA PRO A 40 16.74 -39.48 -13.18
C PRO A 40 17.91 -39.14 -12.24
N GLN A 41 17.60 -38.53 -11.08
CA GLN A 41 18.60 -38.15 -10.08
C GLN A 41 18.94 -39.29 -9.10
N SER A 42 18.10 -40.34 -9.01
CA SER A 42 18.40 -41.54 -8.24
C SER A 42 17.89 -42.82 -8.92
N PRO A 43 18.57 -43.96 -8.74
CA PRO A 43 18.26 -45.21 -9.43
C PRO A 43 16.99 -45.93 -8.95
N GLU A 44 16.45 -45.59 -7.76
CA GLU A 44 15.41 -46.39 -7.09
C GLU A 44 13.98 -45.86 -7.26
N THR A 45 13.78 -44.69 -7.85
CA THR A 45 12.45 -44.01 -7.82
C THR A 45 11.59 -44.18 -9.07
N HIS A 46 12.07 -44.78 -10.17
CA HIS A 46 11.40 -44.59 -11.46
C HIS A 46 11.29 -45.85 -12.33
N ARG A 47 10.06 -46.15 -12.78
CA ARG A 47 9.70 -47.39 -13.51
C ARG A 47 10.15 -47.46 -14.99
N SER A 48 10.69 -46.40 -15.60
CA SER A 48 11.24 -46.47 -16.97
C SER A 48 12.18 -45.30 -17.34
N PRO A 49 13.50 -45.54 -17.54
CA PRO A 49 14.42 -44.50 -18.01
C PRO A 49 14.10 -44.06 -19.45
N PRO A 50 14.42 -42.81 -19.85
CA PRO A 50 14.29 -42.36 -21.23
C PRO A 50 15.11 -43.26 -22.17
N CYS A 51 14.48 -43.71 -23.26
CA CYS A 51 15.09 -44.64 -24.21
C CYS A 51 15.28 -43.97 -25.57
N PHE A 52 16.50 -44.03 -26.10
CA PHE A 52 16.87 -43.46 -27.38
C PHE A 52 17.59 -44.50 -28.22
N GLN A 53 17.50 -44.38 -29.54
CA GLN A 53 18.28 -45.16 -30.48
C GLN A 53 19.28 -44.28 -31.22
N ASN A 54 20.48 -44.79 -31.43
CA ASN A 54 21.48 -44.13 -32.26
C ASN A 54 21.22 -44.42 -33.75
N LEU A 55 21.22 -43.38 -34.59
CA LEU A 55 21.06 -43.54 -36.04
C LEU A 55 22.38 -43.72 -36.77
N VAL A 56 23.50 -43.45 -36.10
CA VAL A 56 24.87 -43.68 -36.57
C VAL A 56 25.57 -44.57 -35.55
N PRO A 57 26.41 -45.53 -35.97
CA PRO A 57 27.15 -46.34 -35.00
C PRO A 57 28.10 -45.46 -34.18
N ILE A 58 28.28 -45.83 -32.91
CA ILE A 58 29.11 -45.07 -31.98
C ILE A 58 30.36 -45.88 -31.66
N SER A 59 31.51 -45.25 -31.85
CA SER A 59 32.81 -45.73 -31.39
C SER A 59 33.45 -44.63 -30.56
N THR A 60 34.02 -44.98 -29.41
CA THR A 60 34.71 -44.06 -28.50
C THR A 60 36.12 -44.56 -28.28
N ASP A 61 37.09 -43.66 -28.21
CA ASP A 61 38.52 -44.02 -28.08
C ASP A 61 38.81 -44.86 -26.81
N ASP A 62 38.00 -44.67 -25.76
CA ASP A 62 38.11 -45.38 -24.49
C ASP A 62 37.47 -46.79 -24.49
N TRP A 63 36.81 -47.20 -25.59
CA TRP A 63 36.07 -48.46 -25.64
C TRP A 63 36.12 -49.15 -27.02
N PRO A 64 36.70 -50.35 -27.14
CA PRO A 64 36.88 -51.04 -28.42
C PRO A 64 35.58 -51.66 -29.00
N LEU A 65 34.48 -51.69 -28.25
CA LEU A 65 33.20 -52.25 -28.71
C LEU A 65 32.34 -51.16 -29.38
N MET A 66 32.03 -51.35 -30.65
CA MET A 66 31.20 -50.43 -31.43
C MET A 66 29.71 -50.66 -31.13
N VAL A 67 29.01 -49.62 -30.69
CA VAL A 67 27.53 -49.63 -30.55
C VAL A 67 26.95 -49.56 -31.95
N LYS A 68 26.26 -50.61 -32.39
CA LYS A 68 25.72 -50.68 -33.76
C LYS A 68 24.60 -49.66 -33.95
N LYS A 69 24.32 -49.33 -35.20
CA LYS A 69 23.18 -48.49 -35.56
C LYS A 69 21.86 -49.14 -35.09
N ARG A 70 20.94 -48.32 -34.57
CA ARG A 70 19.62 -48.71 -34.01
C ARG A 70 19.72 -49.60 -32.77
N GLU A 71 20.74 -49.37 -31.94
CA GLU A 71 20.78 -49.95 -30.60
C GLU A 71 20.02 -49.04 -29.62
N MET A 72 19.25 -49.65 -28.72
CA MET A 72 18.43 -48.93 -27.75
C MET A 72 19.24 -48.64 -26.49
N LEU A 73 19.45 -47.36 -26.24
CA LEU A 73 20.17 -46.79 -25.11
C LEU A 73 19.16 -46.27 -24.07
N SER A 74 19.20 -46.83 -22.88
CA SER A 74 18.46 -46.33 -21.72
C SER A 74 19.34 -45.33 -20.97
N LEU A 75 18.86 -44.11 -20.77
CA LEU A 75 19.63 -43.05 -20.11
C LEU A 75 19.43 -43.11 -18.59
N ILE A 76 20.52 -43.29 -17.83
CA ILE A 76 20.46 -43.63 -16.40
C ILE A 76 20.99 -42.50 -15.51
N GLY A 77 21.87 -41.65 -16.03
CA GLY A 77 22.37 -40.52 -15.27
C GLY A 77 23.60 -39.88 -15.89
N LEU A 78 24.21 -38.99 -15.13
CA LEU A 78 25.44 -38.30 -15.50
C LEU A 78 26.52 -38.69 -14.51
N GLU A 79 27.75 -38.81 -15.01
CA GLU A 79 28.93 -39.10 -14.21
C GLU A 79 30.01 -38.08 -14.56
N GLU A 80 30.77 -37.64 -13.57
CA GLU A 80 31.93 -36.77 -13.76
C GLU A 80 33.19 -37.58 -13.50
N SER A 81 34.03 -37.72 -14.53
CA SER A 81 35.33 -38.38 -14.43
C SER A 81 36.40 -37.51 -15.10
N HIS A 82 37.54 -37.34 -14.43
CA HIS A 82 38.66 -36.51 -14.91
C HIS A 82 38.26 -35.09 -15.38
N GLY A 83 37.28 -34.46 -14.72
CA GLY A 83 36.77 -33.13 -15.08
C GLY A 83 35.90 -33.09 -16.34
N ARG A 84 35.55 -34.25 -16.91
CA ARG A 84 34.65 -34.39 -18.05
C ARG A 84 33.32 -34.95 -17.58
N LYS A 85 32.23 -34.35 -18.07
CA LYS A 85 30.88 -34.85 -17.86
C LYS A 85 30.60 -35.95 -18.89
N LEU A 86 30.16 -37.11 -18.44
CA LEU A 86 29.83 -38.27 -19.27
C LEU A 86 28.38 -38.69 -19.04
N LEU A 87 27.72 -39.17 -20.08
CA LEU A 87 26.37 -39.71 -20.00
C LEU A 87 26.44 -41.21 -19.72
N ARG A 88 25.84 -41.65 -18.61
CA ARG A 88 25.70 -43.06 -18.26
C ARG A 88 24.45 -43.65 -18.90
N CYS A 89 24.62 -44.66 -19.73
CA CYS A 89 23.52 -45.36 -20.39
C CYS A 89 23.69 -46.88 -20.38
N GLU A 90 22.59 -47.62 -20.55
CA GLU A 90 22.59 -49.08 -20.72
C GLU A 90 22.04 -49.48 -22.08
N VAL A 91 22.70 -50.43 -22.74
CA VAL A 91 22.22 -51.03 -23.99
C VAL A 91 21.26 -52.17 -23.67
N ARG A 92 20.00 -52.06 -24.11
CA ARG A 92 18.94 -53.04 -23.73
C ARG A 92 19.05 -54.41 -24.41
N LYS A 93 19.86 -54.58 -25.45
CA LYS A 93 19.94 -55.81 -26.26
C LYS A 93 20.95 -56.85 -25.76
N THR A 94 21.72 -56.54 -24.72
CA THR A 94 22.72 -57.44 -24.13
C THR A 94 22.21 -57.94 -22.77
N ASP A 95 22.32 -59.25 -22.51
CA ASP A 95 22.10 -59.83 -21.18
C ASP A 95 23.45 -60.41 -20.69
N PRO A 96 24.08 -59.84 -19.64
CA PRO A 96 23.64 -58.69 -18.84
C PRO A 96 23.69 -57.34 -19.60
N PRO A 97 22.92 -56.31 -19.17
CA PRO A 97 22.89 -55.00 -19.82
C PRO A 97 24.26 -54.32 -19.78
N LEU A 98 24.77 -53.97 -20.96
CA LEU A 98 26.06 -53.31 -21.10
C LEU A 98 25.92 -51.84 -20.71
N ARG A 99 26.67 -51.43 -19.68
CA ARG A 99 26.77 -50.04 -19.23
C ARG A 99 27.83 -49.30 -20.03
N LEU A 100 27.47 -48.12 -20.52
CA LEU A 100 28.30 -47.26 -21.36
C LEU A 100 28.40 -45.87 -20.74
N LEU A 101 29.56 -45.25 -20.92
CA LEU A 101 29.81 -43.85 -20.61
C LEU A 101 30.09 -43.11 -21.92
N LEU A 102 29.15 -42.27 -22.35
CA LEU A 102 29.27 -41.52 -23.60
C LEU A 102 29.76 -40.08 -23.33
N PRO A 103 30.84 -39.64 -23.98
CA PRO A 103 31.29 -38.24 -23.94
C PRO A 103 30.26 -37.25 -24.50
N MET A 104 30.23 -36.02 -23.99
CA MET A 104 29.27 -34.98 -24.42
C MET A 104 29.38 -34.61 -25.90
N ASN A 105 30.58 -34.72 -26.48
CA ASN A 105 30.84 -34.47 -27.90
C ASN A 105 30.50 -35.67 -28.81
N CYS A 106 30.09 -36.82 -28.25
CA CYS A 106 29.75 -38.01 -29.01
C CYS A 106 28.53 -37.75 -29.91
N ARG A 107 28.69 -38.04 -31.21
CA ARG A 107 27.66 -37.90 -32.25
C ARG A 107 26.98 -39.22 -32.52
N GLY A 108 25.68 -39.31 -32.23
CA GLY A 108 24.90 -40.52 -32.41
C GLY A 108 23.61 -40.34 -33.19
N HIS A 109 23.22 -39.09 -33.50
CA HIS A 109 21.90 -38.76 -34.05
C HIS A 109 20.81 -39.50 -33.27
N PHE A 110 20.74 -39.23 -31.97
CA PHE A 110 19.90 -39.95 -31.02
C PHE A 110 18.43 -39.63 -31.26
N GLN A 111 17.64 -40.63 -31.63
CA GLN A 111 16.21 -40.51 -31.84
C GLN A 111 15.45 -41.19 -30.70
N GLU A 112 14.35 -40.59 -30.25
CA GLU A 112 13.55 -41.16 -29.17
C GLU A 112 12.88 -42.47 -29.60
N CYS A 113 12.91 -43.47 -28.73
CA CYS A 113 12.21 -44.73 -28.94
C CYS A 113 10.73 -44.62 -28.58
N PRO A 114 9.83 -45.37 -29.24
CA PRO A 114 8.43 -45.46 -28.83
C PRO A 114 8.32 -46.05 -27.40
N ASP A 115 7.32 -45.57 -26.67
CA ASP A 115 7.01 -45.96 -25.30
C ASP A 115 5.56 -46.43 -25.25
N ASP A 116 5.35 -47.70 -24.92
CA ASP A 116 4.01 -48.32 -24.88
C ASP A 116 3.30 -48.09 -23.53
N GLN A 117 3.93 -47.34 -22.62
CA GLN A 117 3.34 -47.00 -21.33
C GLN A 117 2.40 -45.79 -21.43
N PHE A 118 1.39 -45.79 -20.56
CA PHE A 118 0.50 -44.66 -20.36
C PHE A 118 0.93 -43.84 -19.14
N TYR A 119 0.90 -42.52 -19.28
CA TYR A 119 1.32 -41.57 -18.25
C TYR A 119 0.26 -40.50 -18.00
N SER A 120 0.19 -40.00 -16.77
CA SER A 120 -0.56 -38.79 -16.45
C SER A 120 0.13 -37.55 -17.03
N ILE A 121 -0.62 -36.46 -17.26
CA ILE A 121 -0.04 -35.18 -17.71
C ILE A 121 1.03 -34.67 -16.73
N ASP A 122 0.82 -34.80 -15.42
CA ASP A 122 1.83 -34.39 -14.43
C ASP A 122 3.15 -35.16 -14.61
N THR A 123 3.07 -36.48 -14.80
CA THR A 123 4.26 -37.31 -15.08
C THR A 123 4.94 -36.87 -16.38
N ILE A 124 4.16 -36.61 -17.44
CA ILE A 124 4.69 -36.16 -18.72
C ILE A 124 5.40 -34.80 -18.56
N VAL A 125 4.77 -33.84 -17.91
CA VAL A 125 5.32 -32.48 -17.71
C VAL A 125 6.59 -32.51 -16.88
N ARG A 126 6.61 -33.30 -15.81
CA ARG A 126 7.76 -33.35 -14.90
C ARG A 126 8.95 -34.08 -15.50
N TRP A 127 8.74 -35.10 -16.34
CA TRP A 127 9.82 -36.04 -16.69
C TRP A 127 9.96 -36.38 -18.17
N LYS A 128 8.86 -36.38 -18.95
CA LYS A 128 8.86 -36.85 -20.35
C LYS A 128 8.73 -35.72 -21.38
N LEU A 129 8.69 -34.45 -20.95
CA LEU A 129 8.79 -33.29 -21.84
C LEU A 129 10.25 -33.00 -22.19
N LEU A 130 10.54 -32.99 -23.49
CA LEU A 130 11.82 -32.53 -24.02
C LEU A 130 11.84 -30.99 -24.01
N ALA A 131 12.85 -30.40 -23.38
CA ALA A 131 12.95 -28.94 -23.26
C ALA A 131 13.00 -28.29 -24.66
N GLY A 132 12.14 -27.28 -24.87
CA GLY A 132 12.06 -26.52 -26.11
C GLY A 132 11.32 -27.22 -27.27
N ARG A 133 10.76 -28.41 -27.08
CA ARG A 133 10.02 -29.13 -28.13
C ARG A 133 8.55 -29.34 -27.79
N LYS A 134 7.71 -29.38 -28.82
CA LYS A 134 6.27 -29.73 -28.70
C LYS A 134 6.14 -31.23 -28.48
N ARG A 135 5.21 -31.66 -27.61
CA ARG A 135 5.03 -33.09 -27.31
C ARG A 135 3.72 -33.61 -27.85
N LYS A 136 3.77 -34.69 -28.64
CA LYS A 136 2.58 -35.37 -29.16
C LYS A 136 2.18 -36.50 -28.22
N VAL A 137 0.91 -36.57 -27.87
CA VAL A 137 0.35 -37.61 -27.00
C VAL A 137 -0.95 -38.16 -27.56
N ARG A 138 -1.18 -39.45 -27.34
CA ARG A 138 -2.44 -40.12 -27.66
C ARG A 138 -3.13 -40.48 -26.35
N MET A 139 -4.43 -40.28 -26.26
CA MET A 139 -5.16 -40.64 -25.05
C MET A 139 -5.56 -42.12 -25.07
N GLU A 140 -5.64 -42.75 -23.90
CA GLU A 140 -6.15 -44.11 -23.73
C GLU A 140 -7.62 -44.23 -24.20
N ALA A 141 -7.94 -45.33 -24.88
CA ALA A 141 -9.29 -45.59 -25.39
C ALA A 141 -10.27 -45.78 -24.21
N GLY A 142 -11.38 -45.03 -24.23
CA GLY A 142 -12.41 -45.08 -23.18
C GLY A 142 -12.55 -43.80 -22.35
N TYR A 143 -11.54 -42.93 -22.34
CA TYR A 143 -11.66 -41.60 -21.74
C TYR A 143 -12.44 -40.64 -22.66
N ARG A 144 -13.28 -39.78 -22.09
CA ARG A 144 -14.11 -38.82 -22.86
C ARG A 144 -13.44 -37.45 -22.91
N LEU A 145 -12.71 -37.13 -23.99
CA LEU A 145 -12.16 -35.78 -24.24
C LEU A 145 -13.23 -34.67 -24.22
N ARG A 146 -14.50 -35.04 -24.46
CA ARG A 146 -15.65 -34.14 -24.33
C ARG A 146 -15.89 -33.61 -22.93
N LEU A 147 -15.41 -34.28 -21.88
CA LEU A 147 -15.43 -33.75 -20.51
C LEU A 147 -14.47 -32.56 -20.34
N LEU A 148 -13.42 -32.49 -21.18
CA LEU A 148 -12.37 -31.50 -21.11
C LEU A 148 -12.65 -30.31 -22.04
N ASN A 149 -13.28 -30.58 -23.19
CA ASN A 149 -13.74 -29.54 -24.12
C ASN A 149 -14.92 -30.06 -24.97
N PRO A 150 -16.09 -29.40 -24.94
CA PRO A 150 -17.28 -29.83 -25.68
C PRO A 150 -17.11 -29.78 -27.21
N LEU A 151 -16.10 -29.07 -27.72
CA LEU A 151 -15.81 -28.95 -29.15
C LEU A 151 -15.10 -30.19 -29.74
N VAL A 152 -14.71 -31.17 -28.91
CA VAL A 152 -14.01 -32.37 -29.39
C VAL A 152 -15.00 -33.36 -30.03
N PRO A 153 -14.74 -33.85 -31.26
CA PRO A 153 -15.58 -34.86 -31.92
C PRO A 153 -15.74 -36.13 -31.08
N ALA A 154 -16.91 -36.77 -31.14
CA ALA A 154 -17.24 -37.96 -30.33
C ALA A 154 -16.28 -39.15 -30.53
N HIS A 155 -15.65 -39.21 -31.71
CA HIS A 155 -14.79 -40.31 -32.16
C HIS A 155 -13.38 -39.84 -32.51
N PHE A 156 -12.83 -38.87 -31.75
CA PHE A 156 -11.48 -38.38 -31.98
C PHE A 156 -10.43 -39.50 -31.83
N SER A 157 -9.84 -39.92 -32.96
CA SER A 157 -8.75 -40.91 -33.04
C SER A 157 -7.37 -40.27 -33.28
N GLY A 158 -7.29 -38.94 -33.15
CA GLY A 158 -6.08 -38.17 -33.39
C GLY A 158 -5.11 -38.15 -32.21
N HIS A 159 -4.14 -37.24 -32.27
CA HIS A 159 -3.19 -36.97 -31.18
C HIS A 159 -3.34 -35.53 -30.70
N LEU A 160 -3.02 -35.30 -29.43
CA LEU A 160 -2.93 -33.97 -28.84
C LEU A 160 -1.48 -33.48 -28.94
N VAL A 161 -1.31 -32.17 -29.12
CA VAL A 161 0.01 -31.52 -29.15
C VAL A 161 0.13 -30.60 -27.93
N LEU A 162 0.92 -31.01 -26.95
CA LEU A 162 1.25 -30.22 -25.77
C LEU A 162 2.28 -29.16 -26.16
N HIS A 163 1.91 -27.90 -25.96
CA HIS A 163 2.77 -26.74 -26.16
C HIS A 163 3.23 -26.26 -24.78
N PRO A 164 4.53 -26.37 -24.45
CA PRO A 164 5.02 -25.84 -23.19
C PRO A 164 4.96 -24.30 -23.24
N TYR A 165 4.16 -23.70 -22.36
CA TYR A 165 4.13 -22.25 -22.13
C TYR A 165 4.80 -21.98 -20.78
N PHE A 166 5.81 -21.12 -20.79
CA PHE A 166 6.50 -20.71 -19.56
C PHE A 166 6.08 -19.28 -19.23
N SER A 167 5.94 -18.95 -17.95
CA SER A 167 5.79 -17.54 -17.54
C SER A 167 6.76 -17.33 -16.40
N VAL A 168 7.56 -16.28 -16.50
CA VAL A 168 8.48 -15.90 -15.44
C VAL A 168 7.78 -14.87 -14.57
N LYS A 169 7.67 -15.18 -13.27
CA LYS A 169 7.20 -14.22 -12.28
C LYS A 169 8.41 -13.57 -11.62
N ALA A 170 8.57 -12.27 -11.84
CA ALA A 170 9.53 -11.46 -11.12
C ALA A 170 8.87 -10.92 -9.85
N TYR A 171 9.52 -11.14 -8.72
CA TYR A 171 9.13 -10.56 -7.44
C TYR A 171 10.05 -9.38 -7.17
N LEU A 172 9.50 -8.16 -7.28
CA LEU A 172 10.20 -6.94 -6.94
C LEU A 172 9.96 -6.60 -5.45
N PRO A 173 10.88 -5.89 -4.79
CA PRO A 173 10.58 -5.21 -3.53
C PRO A 173 9.30 -4.37 -3.69
N GLY A 174 8.47 -4.27 -2.64
CA GLY A 174 7.19 -3.53 -2.72
C GLY A 174 5.97 -4.35 -3.19
N SER A 175 6.07 -5.69 -3.27
CA SER A 175 4.96 -6.61 -3.59
C SER A 175 4.43 -6.52 -5.03
N VAL A 176 5.20 -5.94 -5.96
CA VAL A 176 4.83 -5.93 -7.38
C VAL A 176 5.26 -7.25 -8.03
N GLN A 177 4.27 -8.07 -8.38
CA GLN A 177 4.48 -9.29 -9.16
C GLN A 177 4.38 -8.96 -10.65
N ILE A 178 5.50 -8.92 -11.35
CA ILE A 178 5.50 -8.77 -12.82
C ILE A 178 5.54 -10.16 -13.45
N SER A 179 4.56 -10.43 -14.32
CA SER A 179 4.53 -11.66 -15.11
C SER A 179 5.11 -11.36 -16.49
N ILE A 180 6.30 -11.90 -16.76
CA ILE A 180 6.96 -11.80 -18.06
C ILE A 180 6.45 -12.95 -18.93
N PRO A 181 5.85 -12.66 -20.11
CA PRO A 181 5.37 -13.69 -21.03
C PRO A 181 6.54 -14.47 -21.67
N SER A 182 6.27 -15.69 -22.17
CA SER A 182 7.31 -16.62 -22.66
C SER A 182 7.91 -16.27 -24.01
N ASP A 183 7.30 -15.32 -24.73
CA ASP A 183 7.70 -14.89 -26.06
C ASP A 183 8.82 -13.82 -26.05
N LEU A 184 9.26 -13.40 -24.86
CA LEU A 184 10.37 -12.49 -24.66
C LEU A 184 11.67 -13.24 -24.35
N ASP A 185 12.75 -12.88 -25.06
CA ASP A 185 14.10 -13.32 -24.73
C ASP A 185 14.58 -12.62 -23.45
N ILE A 186 14.81 -13.40 -22.38
CA ILE A 186 15.23 -12.89 -21.08
C ILE A 186 16.74 -13.06 -20.94
N HIS A 187 17.47 -11.94 -21.05
CA HIS A 187 18.89 -11.89 -20.68
C HIS A 187 19.04 -11.45 -19.23
N ILE A 188 19.49 -12.36 -18.37
CA ILE A 188 19.88 -12.03 -16.99
C ILE A 188 21.34 -11.62 -17.01
N THR A 189 21.59 -10.32 -16.91
CA THR A 189 22.94 -9.80 -16.72
C THR A 189 23.15 -9.57 -15.24
N GLU A 190 24.11 -10.27 -14.65
CA GLU A 190 24.51 -10.05 -13.27
C GLU A 190 25.32 -8.74 -13.21
N ILE A 191 24.70 -7.67 -12.70
CA ILE A 191 25.38 -6.37 -12.50
C ILE A 191 26.08 -6.43 -11.14
N SER A 192 27.09 -7.29 -11.00
CA SER A 192 27.90 -7.44 -9.77
C SER A 192 29.32 -6.87 -9.90
N THR A 193 29.53 -5.87 -10.76
CA THR A 193 30.86 -5.26 -10.99
C THR A 193 31.00 -3.82 -10.51
N LEU A 194 29.94 -3.19 -10.01
CA LEU A 194 30.07 -1.97 -9.22
C LEU A 194 30.01 -2.37 -7.75
N ALA A 195 31.02 -1.96 -6.97
CA ALA A 195 31.08 -2.07 -5.52
C ALA A 195 29.98 -1.22 -4.84
N CYS A 196 28.74 -1.44 -5.23
CA CYS A 196 27.57 -0.88 -4.62
C CYS A 196 27.23 -1.83 -3.48
N LYS A 197 27.33 -1.33 -2.24
CA LYS A 197 26.49 -1.86 -1.15
C LYS A 197 25.10 -2.07 -1.74
N PRO A 198 24.41 -3.20 -1.48
CA PRO A 198 23.10 -3.45 -2.07
C PRO A 198 22.25 -2.22 -1.82
N PHE A 199 21.94 -1.46 -2.88
CA PHE A 199 21.15 -0.25 -2.75
C PHE A 199 19.80 -0.73 -2.22
N ALA A 200 19.55 -0.48 -0.94
CA ALA A 200 18.32 -0.91 -0.31
C ALA A 200 17.20 -0.07 -0.92
N LEU A 201 16.46 -0.67 -1.85
CA LEU A 201 15.14 -0.20 -2.20
C LEU A 201 14.29 -0.29 -0.94
N MET A 202 13.89 0.88 -0.44
CA MET A 202 13.11 1.02 0.78
C MET A 202 11.89 1.89 0.52
N THR A 203 10.89 1.76 1.35
CA THR A 203 9.72 2.64 1.43
C THR A 203 10.00 3.84 2.32
N MET A 204 9.25 4.93 2.17
CA MET A 204 9.34 6.08 3.08
C MET A 204 9.11 5.71 4.55
N ARG A 205 8.24 4.72 4.82
CA ARG A 205 8.00 4.18 6.17
C ARG A 205 9.23 3.48 6.74
N GLU A 206 9.96 2.71 5.92
CA GLU A 206 11.19 2.06 6.36
C GLU A 206 12.29 3.08 6.66
N ILE A 207 12.37 4.19 5.89
CA ILE A 207 13.27 5.30 6.22
C ILE A 207 12.90 5.92 7.56
N TYR A 208 11.62 6.16 7.82
CA TYR A 208 11.15 6.71 9.10
C TYR A 208 11.47 5.77 10.28
N GLY A 209 11.49 4.45 10.05
CA GLY A 209 11.89 3.46 11.06
C GLY A 209 13.40 3.32 11.28
N MET A 210 14.25 4.08 10.56
CA MET A 210 15.69 4.05 10.76
C MET A 210 16.09 4.68 12.10
N ASP A 211 17.23 4.27 12.64
CA ASP A 211 17.81 4.92 13.82
C ASP A 211 18.14 6.39 13.53
N ALA A 212 17.88 7.27 14.49
CA ALA A 212 18.14 8.71 14.40
C ALA A 212 19.60 9.01 14.02
N ASN A 213 20.55 8.15 14.40
CA ASN A 213 21.98 8.30 14.11
C ASN A 213 22.35 8.10 12.63
N LYS A 214 21.44 7.54 11.82
CA LYS A 214 21.66 7.33 10.39
C LYS A 214 21.31 8.55 9.55
N PHE A 215 20.61 9.52 10.13
CA PHE A 215 20.29 10.76 9.46
C PHE A 215 21.47 11.74 9.50
N PRO A 216 21.67 12.54 8.44
CA PRO A 216 20.84 12.64 7.24
C PRO A 216 21.12 11.55 6.19
N VAL A 217 20.09 11.15 5.47
CA VAL A 217 20.13 10.10 4.45
C VAL A 217 19.84 10.69 3.06
N ARG A 218 20.68 10.40 2.07
CA ARG A 218 20.44 10.81 0.68
C ARG A 218 19.66 9.74 -0.05
N ILE A 219 18.54 10.13 -0.64
CA ILE A 219 17.60 9.21 -1.30
C ILE A 219 17.25 9.68 -2.70
N LYS A 220 16.98 8.75 -3.60
CA LYS A 220 16.38 9.01 -4.91
C LYS A 220 15.03 8.34 -5.01
N ILE A 221 14.02 9.09 -5.41
CA ILE A 221 12.68 8.56 -5.62
C ILE A 221 12.69 7.69 -6.88
N MET A 222 12.26 6.45 -6.75
CA MET A 222 12.25 5.46 -7.85
C MET A 222 10.84 5.21 -8.36
N SER A 223 9.84 5.31 -7.50
CA SER A 223 8.42 5.25 -7.88
C SER A 223 7.60 6.11 -6.93
N VAL A 224 6.53 6.71 -7.48
CA VAL A 224 5.53 7.49 -6.75
C VAL A 224 4.18 6.90 -7.11
N SER A 225 3.40 6.47 -6.13
CA SER A 225 2.02 6.08 -6.42
C SER A 225 1.22 7.34 -6.78
N LEU A 226 0.54 7.32 -7.93
CA LEU A 226 -0.13 8.51 -8.46
C LEU A 226 -1.37 8.94 -7.65
N SER A 227 -1.88 8.10 -6.74
CA SER A 227 -3.12 8.37 -6.01
C SER A 227 -2.99 9.38 -4.85
N GLU A 228 -1.77 9.64 -4.34
CA GLU A 228 -1.57 10.40 -3.09
C GLU A 228 -0.81 11.72 -3.27
N SER A 229 -0.38 12.05 -4.50
CA SER A 229 0.48 13.20 -4.81
C SER A 229 -0.12 14.58 -4.49
N LYS A 230 -1.43 14.69 -4.18
CA LYS A 230 -2.08 15.96 -3.82
C LYS A 230 -1.95 16.32 -2.34
N ALA A 231 -1.54 15.37 -1.50
CA ALA A 231 -1.56 15.51 -0.05
C ALA A 231 -0.22 15.98 0.56
N VAL A 232 0.83 16.15 -0.26
CA VAL A 232 2.16 16.58 0.18
C VAL A 232 2.37 18.04 -0.25
N PRO A 233 2.93 18.92 0.62
CA PRO A 233 3.15 20.34 0.30
C PRO A 233 3.93 20.59 -0.99
N LYS A 234 4.81 19.64 -1.35
CA LYS A 234 5.56 19.62 -2.59
C LYS A 234 5.35 18.27 -3.29
N PRO A 235 4.84 18.24 -4.54
CA PRO A 235 4.63 16.99 -5.25
C PRO A 235 5.98 16.33 -5.55
N LEU A 236 6.11 15.07 -5.12
CA LEU A 236 7.29 14.26 -5.30
C LEU A 236 7.34 13.70 -6.72
N LYS A 237 8.54 13.68 -7.33
CA LYS A 237 8.72 13.21 -8.73
C LYS A 237 9.62 11.98 -8.78
N ASN A 238 9.31 11.05 -9.69
CA ASN A 238 10.22 9.95 -9.99
C ASN A 238 11.56 10.50 -10.50
N GLY A 239 12.67 9.97 -9.98
CA GLY A 239 14.03 10.39 -10.26
C GLY A 239 14.52 11.56 -9.41
N GLN A 240 13.66 12.21 -8.62
CA GLN A 240 14.04 13.32 -7.75
C GLN A 240 15.02 12.88 -6.66
N LEU A 241 16.02 13.70 -6.40
CA LEU A 241 17.06 13.46 -5.39
C LEU A 241 16.76 14.33 -4.16
N LEU A 242 16.65 13.71 -3.00
CA LEU A 242 16.33 14.37 -1.75
C LEU A 242 17.36 14.02 -0.67
N THR A 243 17.68 14.99 0.18
CA THR A 243 18.33 14.73 1.46
C THR A 243 17.27 14.69 2.55
N ILE A 244 17.10 13.54 3.20
CA ILE A 244 16.26 13.42 4.39
C ILE A 244 17.10 13.79 5.61
N LEU A 245 16.73 14.87 6.28
CA LEU A 245 17.50 15.45 7.36
C LEU A 245 17.24 14.78 8.71
N ARG A 246 15.98 14.42 8.97
CA ARG A 246 15.53 13.77 10.20
C ARG A 246 14.10 13.26 10.06
N MET A 247 13.71 12.39 10.99
CA MET A 247 12.32 12.05 11.29
C MET A 247 11.77 12.98 12.38
N GLU A 248 10.51 13.39 12.26
CA GLU A 248 9.87 14.33 13.19
C GLU A 248 8.36 14.05 13.30
N GLU A 249 7.83 14.14 14.52
CA GLU A 249 6.40 14.13 14.77
C GLU A 249 5.88 15.57 14.77
N VAL A 250 5.11 15.91 13.73
CA VAL A 250 4.64 17.27 13.49
C VAL A 250 3.21 17.40 13.99
N LYS A 251 2.97 18.38 14.85
CA LYS A 251 1.63 18.73 15.33
C LYS A 251 0.93 19.64 14.31
N LYS A 252 -0.35 19.38 14.06
CA LYS A 252 -1.19 20.22 13.19
C LYS A 252 -2.57 20.41 13.80
N PHE A 253 -3.14 21.60 13.67
CA PHE A 253 -4.52 21.88 14.02
C PHE A 253 -5.43 21.49 12.86
N VAL A 254 -6.54 20.84 13.17
CA VAL A 254 -7.64 20.60 12.23
C VAL A 254 -8.66 21.71 12.42
N ALA A 255 -8.89 22.50 11.39
CA ALA A 255 -9.81 23.63 11.45
C ALA A 255 -10.79 23.65 10.28
N THR A 256 -12.00 24.13 10.51
CA THR A 256 -13.04 24.30 9.50
C THR A 256 -13.49 25.75 9.48
N GLU A 257 -13.56 26.34 8.29
CA GLU A 257 -14.14 27.66 8.10
C GLU A 257 -15.66 27.61 8.35
N ILE A 258 -16.13 28.47 9.25
CA ILE A 258 -17.55 28.67 9.52
C ILE A 258 -17.95 30.01 8.90
N SER A 259 -18.94 29.97 8.02
CA SER A 259 -19.66 31.14 7.52
C SER A 259 -21.15 30.88 7.72
N GLU A 260 -21.93 31.89 8.11
CA GLU A 260 -23.35 31.84 8.51
C GLU A 260 -24.19 30.72 7.83
N GLY A 261 -24.14 29.49 8.37
CA GLY A 261 -24.92 28.34 7.91
C GLY A 261 -24.38 27.53 6.71
N LYS A 262 -23.18 27.80 6.18
CA LYS A 262 -22.54 26.99 5.12
C LYS A 262 -21.25 26.33 5.63
N LYS A 263 -21.06 25.05 5.33
CA LYS A 263 -19.79 24.34 5.56
C LYS A 263 -18.71 24.97 4.67
N GLY A 264 -17.72 25.60 5.30
CA GLY A 264 -16.57 26.18 4.61
C GLY A 264 -15.45 25.18 4.38
N ARG A 265 -14.30 25.69 3.92
CA ARG A 265 -13.09 24.89 3.63
C ARG A 265 -12.52 24.29 4.93
N CYS A 266 -11.87 23.13 4.79
CA CYS A 266 -11.18 22.47 5.91
C CYS A 266 -9.67 22.60 5.75
N PHE A 267 -8.96 22.83 6.85
CA PHE A 267 -7.54 23.14 6.85
C PHE A 267 -6.78 22.28 7.87
N LEU A 268 -5.57 21.85 7.47
CA LEU A 268 -4.50 21.45 8.37
C LEU A 268 -3.53 22.61 8.53
N ILE A 269 -3.50 23.15 9.74
CA ILE A 269 -2.69 24.33 10.07
C ILE A 269 -1.49 23.85 10.89
N PRO A 270 -0.24 24.11 10.46
CA PRO A 270 0.94 23.76 11.22
C PRO A 270 0.89 24.29 12.65
N TYR A 271 1.32 23.51 13.64
CA TYR A 271 1.35 24.01 15.01
C TYR A 271 2.25 25.25 15.14
N THR A 272 3.26 25.38 14.28
CA THR A 272 4.20 26.51 14.22
C THR A 272 3.64 27.78 13.59
N TYR A 273 2.36 27.81 13.18
CA TYR A 273 1.70 28.98 12.62
C TYR A 273 1.74 30.18 13.59
N GLN A 274 2.12 31.34 13.07
CA GLN A 274 2.40 32.58 13.81
C GLN A 274 1.41 33.71 13.51
N GLY A 275 0.35 33.43 12.73
CA GLY A 275 -0.72 34.41 12.54
C GLY A 275 -1.40 34.76 13.86
N LEU A 276 -1.77 36.04 13.99
CA LEU A 276 -2.41 36.57 15.18
C LEU A 276 -3.90 36.21 15.14
N ILE A 277 -4.39 35.57 16.19
CA ILE A 277 -5.79 35.12 16.27
C ILE A 277 -6.50 35.70 17.49
N LEU A 278 -7.80 35.93 17.34
CA LEU A 278 -8.71 36.20 18.45
C LEU A 278 -9.55 34.95 18.69
N ARG A 279 -9.62 34.51 19.94
CA ARG A 279 -10.58 33.48 20.32
C ARG A 279 -11.97 34.08 20.31
N GLY A 280 -12.95 33.31 19.84
CA GLY A 280 -14.37 33.60 19.87
C GLY A 280 -15.13 32.59 20.73
N GLY A 281 -16.36 32.96 21.09
CA GLY A 281 -17.29 32.07 21.75
C GLY A 281 -17.84 31.06 20.76
N ARG A 282 -18.00 29.80 21.16
CA ARG A 282 -18.64 28.77 20.34
C ARG A 282 -20.09 29.13 20.02
N TYR A 283 -20.56 28.67 18.87
CA TYR A 283 -21.98 28.72 18.50
C TYR A 283 -22.64 27.37 18.77
N PHE A 284 -23.80 27.41 19.40
CA PHE A 284 -24.63 26.25 19.73
C PHE A 284 -26.02 26.45 19.15
N ASN A 285 -26.56 25.47 18.43
CA ASN A 285 -27.90 25.61 17.88
C ASN A 285 -28.95 25.35 18.98
N ALA A 286 -28.75 24.28 19.75
CA ALA A 286 -29.67 23.80 20.76
C ALA A 286 -29.01 23.61 22.13
N VAL A 287 -29.84 23.50 23.18
CA VAL A 287 -29.39 23.24 24.55
C VAL A 287 -28.64 21.89 24.66
N SER A 288 -28.92 20.93 23.79
CA SER A 288 -28.16 19.69 23.64
C SER A 288 -26.68 19.95 23.38
N ASP A 289 -26.35 20.94 22.54
CA ASP A 289 -24.98 21.25 22.16
C ASP A 289 -24.21 21.87 23.34
N VAL A 290 -24.90 22.75 24.08
CA VAL A 290 -24.39 23.32 25.34
C VAL A 290 -24.15 22.22 26.38
N ALA A 291 -25.07 21.26 26.49
CA ALA A 291 -24.93 20.14 27.43
C ALA A 291 -23.76 19.21 27.06
N ALA A 292 -23.50 19.01 25.76
CA ALA A 292 -22.32 18.29 25.30
C ALA A 292 -21.02 19.05 25.62
N ALA A 293 -21.01 20.36 25.36
CA ALA A 293 -19.89 21.25 25.68
C ALA A 293 -19.57 21.31 27.19
N MET A 294 -20.59 21.22 28.05
CA MET A 294 -20.45 21.21 29.51
C MET A 294 -19.65 20.02 30.05
N GLN A 295 -19.48 18.93 29.28
CA GLN A 295 -18.63 17.81 29.70
C GLN A 295 -17.16 18.21 29.90
N GLN A 296 -16.72 19.29 29.26
CA GLN A 296 -15.35 19.79 29.30
C GLN A 296 -15.15 20.91 30.34
N GLY A 297 -16.21 21.43 30.96
CA GLY A 297 -16.13 22.51 31.94
C GLY A 297 -17.44 23.29 32.11
N GLN A 298 -17.40 24.36 32.90
CA GLN A 298 -18.53 25.29 33.02
C GLN A 298 -18.68 26.09 31.72
N VAL A 299 -19.93 26.20 31.23
CA VAL A 299 -20.25 26.92 29.99
C VAL A 299 -21.18 28.08 30.32
N LEU A 300 -20.75 29.28 29.97
CA LEU A 300 -21.57 30.48 30.01
C LEU A 300 -22.07 30.76 28.61
N PHE A 301 -23.37 30.95 28.42
CA PHE A 301 -23.94 31.12 27.08
C PHE A 301 -25.09 32.13 27.08
N GLN A 302 -25.30 32.76 25.93
CA GLN A 302 -26.34 33.76 25.69
C GLN A 302 -27.24 33.29 24.54
N SER A 303 -28.57 33.41 24.69
CA SER A 303 -29.53 33.15 23.60
C SER A 303 -29.52 34.27 22.57
N SER A 304 -29.62 33.93 21.28
CA SER A 304 -29.85 34.91 20.20
C SER A 304 -31.32 34.92 19.74
N ARG A 305 -32.10 33.89 20.10
CA ARG A 305 -33.53 33.77 19.80
C ARG A 305 -34.38 33.55 21.04
N ASP A 306 -35.64 33.95 20.91
CA ASP A 306 -36.68 33.68 21.90
C ASP A 306 -37.10 32.21 21.83
N TYR A 307 -37.34 31.61 22.99
CA TYR A 307 -37.93 30.29 23.14
C TYR A 307 -39.06 30.33 24.16
N THR A 308 -40.25 29.92 23.72
CA THR A 308 -41.42 29.81 24.60
C THR A 308 -41.68 28.36 24.93
N SER A 309 -41.59 28.01 26.22
CA SER A 309 -42.08 26.73 26.71
C SER A 309 -43.58 26.82 27.04
N CYS A 310 -44.34 25.85 26.54
CA CYS A 310 -45.74 25.65 26.91
C CYS A 310 -45.94 24.56 27.97
N VAL A 311 -44.85 24.00 28.52
CA VAL A 311 -44.87 22.83 29.41
C VAL A 311 -44.05 23.11 30.67
N GLU A 312 -44.70 23.03 31.83
CA GLU A 312 -43.99 23.00 33.12
C GLU A 312 -43.27 21.64 33.28
N PRO A 313 -42.03 21.59 33.78
CA PRO A 313 -41.30 22.63 34.50
C PRO A 313 -40.23 23.36 33.65
N PHE A 314 -40.38 23.44 32.33
CA PHE A 314 -39.38 24.05 31.45
C PHE A 314 -39.55 25.58 31.44
N ALA A 315 -38.43 26.30 31.51
CA ALA A 315 -38.43 27.76 31.44
C ALA A 315 -38.44 28.25 29.99
N SER A 316 -39.14 29.36 29.75
CA SER A 316 -38.98 30.18 28.55
C SER A 316 -37.78 31.12 28.71
N PHE A 317 -37.19 31.54 27.59
CA PHE A 317 -36.12 32.54 27.57
C PHE A 317 -36.28 33.47 26.38
N SER A 318 -35.87 34.72 26.56
CA SER A 318 -35.85 35.73 25.51
C SER A 318 -34.46 35.84 24.89
N ALA A 319 -34.35 36.49 23.74
CA ALA A 319 -33.09 36.84 23.11
C ALA A 319 -32.26 37.73 24.03
N ASN A 320 -30.95 37.52 24.02
CA ASN A 320 -29.92 38.15 24.85
C ASN A 320 -29.91 37.75 26.33
N GLU A 321 -30.75 36.80 26.78
CA GLU A 321 -30.62 36.25 28.12
C GLU A 321 -29.37 35.37 28.27
N SER A 322 -28.68 35.51 29.39
CA SER A 322 -27.44 34.77 29.67
C SER A 322 -27.62 33.72 30.76
N PHE A 323 -27.03 32.55 30.56
CA PHE A 323 -27.19 31.38 31.39
C PHE A 323 -25.83 30.75 31.70
N LEU A 324 -25.67 30.29 32.94
CA LEU A 324 -24.56 29.42 33.34
C LEU A 324 -25.05 27.97 33.41
N ALA A 325 -24.46 27.10 32.60
CA ALA A 325 -24.77 25.66 32.60
C ALA A 325 -24.24 25.01 33.90
N LEU A 326 -25.12 24.33 34.64
CA LEU A 326 -24.75 23.71 35.93
C LEU A 326 -24.64 22.19 35.82
N LYS A 327 -25.71 21.52 35.39
CA LYS A 327 -25.72 20.05 35.23
C LYS A 327 -26.86 19.54 34.35
N LYS A 328 -26.63 18.40 33.71
CA LYS A 328 -27.67 17.61 33.02
C LYS A 328 -28.54 16.87 34.05
N SER A 329 -29.85 16.83 33.81
CA SER A 329 -30.84 16.18 34.68
C SER A 329 -31.97 15.60 33.83
N VAL A 330 -32.72 14.66 34.38
CA VAL A 330 -33.97 14.18 33.77
C VAL A 330 -35.13 14.65 34.64
N VAL A 331 -36.22 15.11 34.01
CA VAL A 331 -37.46 15.52 34.70
C VAL A 331 -38.65 14.87 34.01
N SER A 332 -39.73 14.63 34.78
CA SER A 332 -41.01 14.23 34.22
C SER A 332 -41.79 15.48 33.84
N ALA A 333 -42.28 15.56 32.60
CA ALA A 333 -43.06 16.67 32.09
C ALA A 333 -44.31 16.14 31.37
N GLN A 334 -45.44 16.81 31.55
CA GLN A 334 -46.71 16.44 30.90
C GLN A 334 -46.76 17.12 29.53
N ILE A 335 -46.52 16.35 28.48
CA ILE A 335 -46.54 16.82 27.10
C ILE A 335 -47.75 16.16 26.44
N GLN A 336 -48.70 16.98 25.94
CA GLN A 336 -49.91 16.48 25.27
C GLN A 336 -50.67 15.41 26.08
N ASP A 337 -50.89 15.69 27.38
CA ASP A 337 -51.57 14.82 28.37
C ASP A 337 -50.88 13.50 28.73
N GLU A 338 -49.65 13.27 28.27
CA GLU A 338 -48.86 12.10 28.64
C GLU A 338 -47.58 12.47 29.42
N LEU A 339 -47.26 11.69 30.44
CA LEU A 339 -46.07 11.90 31.28
C LEU A 339 -44.82 11.38 30.59
N HIS A 340 -43.96 12.29 30.16
CA HIS A 340 -42.72 11.99 29.46
C HIS A 340 -41.50 12.23 30.34
N ARG A 341 -40.49 11.34 30.25
CA ARG A 341 -39.17 11.57 30.83
C ARG A 341 -38.34 12.38 29.84
N VAL A 342 -38.03 13.62 30.20
CA VAL A 342 -37.34 14.58 29.34
C VAL A 342 -35.99 14.95 29.94
N GLU A 343 -34.95 14.92 29.13
CA GLU A 343 -33.64 15.43 29.51
C GLU A 343 -33.61 16.96 29.47
N VAL A 344 -33.10 17.57 30.54
CA VAL A 344 -32.99 19.01 30.71
C VAL A 344 -31.60 19.41 31.18
N LEU A 345 -31.18 20.62 30.80
CA LEU A 345 -30.03 21.31 31.35
C LEU A 345 -30.50 22.25 32.47
N LYS A 346 -30.00 22.03 33.68
CA LYS A 346 -30.18 22.96 34.80
C LYS A 346 -29.21 24.11 34.63
N CYS A 347 -29.72 25.32 34.55
CA CYS A 347 -28.94 26.53 34.35
C CYS A 347 -29.25 27.56 35.44
N LEU A 348 -28.30 28.45 35.71
CA LEU A 348 -28.54 29.69 36.45
C LEU A 348 -28.74 30.82 35.45
N ASN A 349 -29.91 31.45 35.44
CA ASN A 349 -30.12 32.68 34.68
C ASN A 349 -29.34 33.80 35.36
N LEU A 350 -28.42 34.44 34.64
CA LEU A 350 -27.55 35.46 35.22
C LEU A 350 -28.26 36.76 35.54
N THR A 351 -29.33 37.07 34.80
CA THR A 351 -30.15 38.28 34.94
C THR A 351 -31.08 38.15 36.15
N THR A 352 -31.84 37.07 36.23
CA THR A 352 -32.84 36.86 37.30
C THR A 352 -32.28 36.15 38.54
N LYS A 353 -31.06 35.60 38.45
CA LYS A 353 -30.44 34.73 39.46
C LYS A 353 -31.27 33.49 39.82
N ALA A 354 -32.25 33.13 38.97
CA ALA A 354 -33.11 31.98 39.16
C ALA A 354 -32.50 30.70 38.57
N HIS A 355 -32.76 29.57 39.21
CA HIS A 355 -32.41 28.26 38.67
C HIS A 355 -33.50 27.81 37.70
N VAL A 356 -33.14 27.68 36.43
CA VAL A 356 -34.05 27.33 35.34
C VAL A 356 -33.72 25.93 34.78
N LYS A 357 -34.71 25.30 34.16
CA LYS A 357 -34.57 24.00 33.49
C LYS A 357 -34.88 24.22 32.02
N LEU A 358 -33.87 24.04 31.16
CA LEU A 358 -33.99 24.17 29.73
C LEU A 358 -34.02 22.76 29.10
N PRO A 359 -35.04 22.39 28.32
CA PRO A 359 -35.08 21.08 27.67
C PRO A 359 -33.98 20.99 26.60
N LEU A 360 -33.37 19.81 26.45
CA LEU A 360 -32.23 19.66 25.52
C LEU A 360 -32.60 19.92 24.04
N PHE A 361 -33.87 19.81 23.68
CA PHE A 361 -34.37 20.11 22.34
C PHE A 361 -34.71 21.60 22.13
N ALA A 362 -34.57 22.46 23.14
CA ALA A 362 -34.81 23.89 22.97
C ALA A 362 -33.74 24.50 22.05
N GLU A 363 -34.19 25.14 20.98
CA GLU A 363 -33.35 25.88 20.04
C GLU A 363 -33.37 27.36 20.42
N GLY A 364 -32.20 27.98 20.43
CA GLY A 364 -32.05 29.38 20.85
C GLY A 364 -30.89 30.12 20.19
N GLU A 365 -30.17 29.46 19.26
CA GLU A 365 -28.94 29.97 18.62
C GLU A 365 -28.01 30.61 19.66
N PHE A 366 -27.50 29.78 20.56
CA PHE A 366 -26.72 30.24 21.69
C PHE A 366 -25.28 30.57 21.29
N ARG A 367 -24.76 31.64 21.89
CA ARG A 367 -23.36 32.04 21.79
C ARG A 367 -22.68 31.85 23.14
N GLU A 368 -21.56 31.15 23.16
CA GLU A 368 -20.74 31.05 24.36
C GLU A 368 -20.17 32.42 24.73
N LEU A 369 -20.29 32.78 25.99
CA LEU A 369 -19.62 33.93 26.57
C LEU A 369 -18.33 33.44 27.21
N PHE A 370 -17.21 34.04 26.83
CA PHE A 370 -15.90 33.72 27.36
C PHE A 370 -15.16 35.01 27.70
N GLU A 371 -14.24 34.95 28.67
CA GLU A 371 -13.38 36.09 28.97
C GLU A 371 -12.37 36.26 27.84
N ASP A 372 -12.39 37.45 27.22
CA ASP A 372 -11.50 37.79 26.13
C ASP A 372 -10.05 37.78 26.62
N ALA A 373 -9.26 36.81 26.16
CA ALA A 373 -7.84 36.72 26.47
C ALA A 373 -6.99 37.69 25.63
N GLY A 374 -7.62 38.45 24.73
CA GLY A 374 -6.95 39.28 23.75
C GLY A 374 -6.38 38.47 22.56
N PRO A 375 -5.70 39.15 21.64
CA PRO A 375 -5.08 38.50 20.49
C PRO A 375 -3.83 37.72 20.91
N GLY A 376 -3.66 36.52 20.35
CA GLY A 376 -2.53 35.64 20.65
C GLY A 376 -2.27 34.65 19.51
N THR A 377 -1.36 33.69 19.74
CA THR A 377 -1.07 32.64 18.76
C THR A 377 -2.03 31.45 18.90
N MET A 378 -2.15 30.65 17.84
CA MET A 378 -2.92 29.40 17.90
C MET A 378 -2.45 28.45 19.00
N GLN A 379 -1.14 28.37 19.25
CA GLN A 379 -0.59 27.50 20.30
C GLN A 379 -1.06 27.89 21.71
N GLU A 380 -1.17 29.19 21.97
CA GLU A 380 -1.57 29.73 23.27
C GLU A 380 -3.07 29.57 23.49
N LEU A 381 -3.88 29.89 22.47
CA LEU A 381 -5.33 29.96 22.61
C LEU A 381 -6.05 28.62 22.34
N CYS A 382 -5.48 27.73 21.52
CA CYS A 382 -6.10 26.48 21.08
C CYS A 382 -5.46 25.24 21.74
N GLN A 383 -5.38 25.21 23.07
CA GLN A 383 -4.89 24.02 23.80
C GLN A 383 -5.95 22.91 23.85
N ILE A 384 -5.54 21.63 23.82
CA ILE A 384 -6.43 20.44 23.83
C ILE A 384 -7.63 20.54 24.80
N PRO A 385 -7.47 20.90 26.10
CA PRO A 385 -8.62 20.95 27.02
C PRO A 385 -9.65 22.04 26.68
N LYS A 386 -9.30 22.95 25.77
CA LYS A 386 -10.11 24.09 25.34
C LYS A 386 -10.71 23.87 23.95
N LEU A 387 -10.53 22.69 23.34
CA LEU A 387 -11.08 22.32 22.03
C LEU A 387 -12.40 21.53 22.16
N PRO A 388 -13.36 21.69 21.23
CA PRO A 388 -13.29 22.57 20.07
C PRO A 388 -13.42 24.05 20.47
N CYS A 389 -12.81 24.95 19.70
CA CYS A 389 -12.95 26.40 19.91
C CYS A 389 -13.09 27.15 18.60
N HIS A 390 -13.70 28.33 18.66
CA HIS A 390 -13.83 29.21 17.50
C HIS A 390 -12.78 30.30 17.58
N VAL A 391 -12.16 30.63 16.46
CA VAL A 391 -11.12 31.66 16.36
C VAL A 391 -11.26 32.45 15.08
N ARG A 392 -10.80 33.70 15.10
CA ARG A 392 -10.71 34.55 13.91
C ARG A 392 -9.27 35.01 13.73
N VAL A 393 -8.77 34.92 12.50
CA VAL A 393 -7.43 35.43 12.18
C VAL A 393 -7.50 36.94 11.98
N VAL A 394 -6.78 37.69 12.81
CA VAL A 394 -6.74 39.17 12.79
C VAL A 394 -5.44 39.74 12.24
N GLY A 395 -4.38 38.94 12.21
CA GLY A 395 -3.12 39.30 11.57
C GLY A 395 -2.56 38.10 10.79
N PRO A 396 -2.03 38.31 9.57
CA PRO A 396 -1.48 37.23 8.77
C PRO A 396 -0.18 36.70 9.38
N ASP A 397 0.15 35.44 9.09
CA ASP A 397 1.43 34.85 9.44
C ASP A 397 2.57 35.51 8.63
N PRO A 398 3.57 36.14 9.30
CA PRO A 398 4.67 36.82 8.62
C PRO A 398 5.62 35.86 7.88
N SER A 399 5.58 34.56 8.20
CA SER A 399 6.40 33.55 7.54
C SER A 399 5.85 33.10 6.18
N MET A 400 4.63 33.52 5.83
CA MET A 400 3.96 33.12 4.59
C MET A 400 3.85 34.29 3.60
N VAL A 401 4.13 34.02 2.33
CA VAL A 401 3.95 35.01 1.25
C VAL A 401 2.48 35.37 1.05
N ARG A 402 1.59 34.39 1.22
CA ARG A 402 0.14 34.55 1.19
C ARG A 402 -0.48 33.63 2.23
N ASP A 403 -1.04 34.23 3.27
CA ASP A 403 -1.76 33.50 4.31
C ASP A 403 -3.20 33.21 3.85
N PRO A 404 -3.58 31.93 3.68
CA PRO A 404 -4.94 31.55 3.27
C PRO A 404 -5.99 31.69 4.37
N LEU A 405 -5.57 31.79 5.64
CA LEU A 405 -6.48 31.93 6.79
C LEU A 405 -6.78 33.40 7.07
N TYR A 406 -5.87 34.31 6.69
CA TYR A 406 -6.12 35.74 6.80
C TYR A 406 -7.23 36.18 5.83
N GLY A 407 -8.33 36.72 6.38
CA GLY A 407 -9.53 37.08 5.63
C GLY A 407 -10.68 36.08 5.73
N THR A 408 -10.49 34.96 6.44
CA THR A 408 -11.60 34.07 6.85
C THR A 408 -12.48 34.75 7.91
N GLU A 409 -13.79 34.50 7.90
CA GLU A 409 -14.71 35.07 8.90
C GLU A 409 -14.48 34.48 10.29
N GLU A 410 -14.55 33.15 10.38
CA GLU A 410 -14.30 32.39 11.61
C GLU A 410 -13.82 30.97 11.26
N LEU A 411 -12.96 30.42 12.11
CA LEU A 411 -12.46 29.05 12.04
C LEU A 411 -12.86 28.31 13.31
N ARG A 412 -13.47 27.14 13.15
CA ARG A 412 -13.63 26.16 14.23
C ARG A 412 -12.44 25.23 14.25
N VAL A 413 -11.64 25.32 15.30
CA VAL A 413 -10.55 24.38 15.56
C VAL A 413 -11.14 23.18 16.30
N GLU A 414 -11.12 22.02 15.65
CA GLU A 414 -11.74 20.80 16.16
C GLU A 414 -10.78 20.01 17.04
N ASN A 415 -9.55 19.80 16.56
CA ASN A 415 -8.58 18.93 17.23
C ASN A 415 -7.12 19.29 16.85
N ILE A 416 -6.16 18.72 17.59
CA ILE A 416 -4.74 18.69 17.25
C ILE A 416 -4.35 17.26 16.91
N ILE A 417 -3.81 17.05 15.72
CA ILE A 417 -3.26 15.77 15.28
C ILE A 417 -1.73 15.78 15.33
N VAL A 418 -1.15 14.60 15.41
CA VAL A 418 0.29 14.36 15.28
C VAL A 418 0.51 13.53 14.03
N GLU A 419 1.23 14.07 13.05
CA GLU A 419 1.62 13.37 11.84
C GLU A 419 3.09 12.96 11.92
N GLN A 420 3.39 11.73 11.50
CA GLN A 420 4.77 11.26 11.34
C GLN A 420 5.32 11.76 10.01
N CYS A 421 6.38 12.56 10.05
CA CYS A 421 6.94 13.21 8.88
C CYS A 421 8.45 12.98 8.75
N LEU A 422 8.91 12.96 7.50
CA LEU A 422 10.32 13.14 7.18
C LEU A 422 10.57 14.58 6.76
N ILE A 423 11.59 15.22 7.35
CA ILE A 423 12.00 16.56 6.95
C ILE A 423 13.03 16.41 5.83
N ALA A 424 12.67 16.89 4.65
CA ALA A 424 13.47 16.74 3.44
C ALA A 424 13.94 18.08 2.89
N LYS A 425 15.06 18.03 2.18
CA LYS A 425 15.59 19.11 1.36
C LYS A 425 15.77 18.59 -0.07
N ASP A 426 15.41 19.41 -1.05
CA ASP A 426 15.63 19.09 -2.46
C ASP A 426 17.10 19.30 -2.82
N GLU A 427 17.72 18.32 -3.47
CA GLU A 427 19.06 18.49 -4.02
C GLU A 427 18.93 19.06 -5.45
N THR A 428 18.77 20.38 -5.57
CA THR A 428 18.97 21.04 -6.86
C THR A 428 20.42 20.88 -7.26
N LEU A 429 20.68 20.17 -8.37
CA LEU A 429 22.02 19.97 -8.93
C LEU A 429 22.71 21.34 -9.14
N PRO A 430 23.85 21.62 -8.47
CA PRO A 430 24.67 22.77 -8.82
C PRO A 430 25.37 22.44 -10.13
N GLY A 431 24.89 22.99 -11.26
CA GLY A 431 25.54 22.72 -12.54
C GLY A 431 24.81 23.10 -13.83
N VAL A 432 23.63 23.74 -13.78
CA VAL A 432 23.03 24.34 -14.99
C VAL A 432 22.51 25.73 -14.66
N LEU A 433 23.43 26.66 -14.41
CA LEU A 433 23.19 28.08 -14.61
C LEU A 433 24.54 28.76 -14.85
N ASP A 434 25.15 28.43 -15.98
CA ASP A 434 26.09 29.37 -16.59
C ASP A 434 25.24 30.41 -17.34
N SER A 435 25.51 31.67 -17.02
CA SER A 435 25.01 32.92 -17.60
C SER A 435 23.78 33.58 -16.96
N ALA A 436 24.07 34.81 -16.51
CA ALA A 436 23.20 35.95 -16.20
C ALA A 436 22.53 36.01 -14.82
N GLU A 437 23.16 36.84 -13.98
CA GLU A 437 22.53 37.76 -13.01
C GLU A 437 22.04 37.17 -11.68
N ASP A 438 23.00 37.17 -10.75
CA ASP A 438 22.88 37.07 -9.30
C ASP A 438 21.83 38.02 -8.69
N ILE A 439 20.57 37.59 -8.57
CA ILE A 439 19.55 38.26 -7.72
C ILE A 439 18.89 37.31 -6.70
N TYR A 440 19.18 35.99 -6.73
CA TYR A 440 18.57 35.01 -5.80
C TYR A 440 19.59 34.33 -4.86
N ARG A 441 20.50 35.11 -4.25
CA ARG A 441 21.49 34.58 -3.28
C ARG A 441 21.03 34.59 -1.81
N ASP A 442 19.75 34.86 -1.55
CA ASP A 442 19.20 35.00 -0.19
C ASP A 442 17.92 34.17 0.07
N LEU A 443 17.66 33.11 -0.69
CA LEU A 443 16.57 32.19 -0.32
C LEU A 443 17.12 31.11 0.63
N PRO A 444 16.65 31.03 1.89
CA PRO A 444 17.01 29.93 2.77
C PRO A 444 16.67 28.62 2.07
N GLU A 445 17.58 27.64 2.14
CA GLU A 445 17.36 26.31 1.57
C GLU A 445 16.11 25.68 2.19
N ALA A 446 14.98 25.82 1.48
CA ALA A 446 13.67 25.57 2.03
C ALA A 446 13.46 24.05 2.25
N THR A 447 13.34 23.65 3.52
CA THR A 447 12.97 22.28 3.88
C THR A 447 11.47 22.10 3.82
N PHE A 448 11.02 20.88 3.57
CA PHE A 448 9.60 20.54 3.52
C PHE A 448 9.32 19.21 4.20
N GLU A 449 8.07 19.05 4.65
CA GLU A 449 7.57 17.86 5.34
C GLU A 449 7.04 16.84 4.34
N ILE A 450 7.39 15.56 4.53
CA ILE A 450 6.82 14.43 3.81
C ILE A 450 6.05 13.56 4.80
N PRO A 451 4.70 13.60 4.84
CA PRO A 451 3.90 12.78 5.73
C PRO A 451 3.93 11.31 5.32
N ILE A 452 4.31 10.41 6.23
CA ILE A 452 4.52 8.99 5.93
C ILE A 452 3.23 8.28 5.51
N GLU A 453 2.13 8.54 6.22
CA GLU A 453 0.83 7.90 5.95
C GLU A 453 0.18 8.36 4.64
N LYS A 454 0.65 9.48 4.08
CA LYS A 454 0.15 10.05 2.81
C LYS A 454 1.16 9.93 1.66
N SER A 455 2.29 9.25 1.89
CA SER A 455 3.39 9.16 0.93
C SER A 455 3.80 7.71 0.68
N SER A 456 3.16 7.07 -0.28
CA SER A 456 3.63 5.78 -0.80
C SER A 456 4.62 5.97 -1.95
N CYS A 457 5.90 6.13 -1.59
CA CYS A 457 7.03 6.19 -2.53
C CYS A 457 8.05 5.09 -2.23
N GLU A 458 8.59 4.47 -3.29
CA GLU A 458 9.79 3.65 -3.19
C GLU A 458 11.01 4.51 -3.50
N VAL A 459 12.04 4.32 -2.69
CA VAL A 459 13.24 5.13 -2.74
C VAL A 459 14.48 4.26 -2.76
N LEU A 460 15.52 4.79 -3.38
CA LEU A 460 16.85 4.24 -3.38
C LEU A 460 17.71 5.05 -2.41
N VAL A 461 18.25 4.43 -1.36
CA VAL A 461 19.26 5.09 -0.53
C VAL A 461 20.58 5.11 -1.29
N ILE A 462 21.06 6.32 -1.60
CA ILE A 462 22.29 6.54 -2.37
C ILE A 462 23.49 6.67 -1.43
N GLU A 463 23.32 7.33 -0.28
CA GLU A 463 24.42 7.60 0.64
C GLU A 463 23.89 7.77 2.08
N GLU A 464 24.43 6.99 3.02
CA GLU A 464 24.32 7.23 4.46
C GLU A 464 25.53 8.09 4.86
N ARG A 465 25.35 9.40 5.06
CA ARG A 465 26.46 10.27 5.50
C ARG A 465 26.50 10.32 7.01
N PHE A 466 27.56 9.79 7.61
CA PHE A 466 27.89 10.07 9.01
C PHE A 466 28.54 11.46 9.08
N TRP A 467 27.80 12.50 9.48
CA TRP A 467 28.46 13.76 9.83
C TRP A 467 29.24 13.58 11.14
N ARG A 468 30.51 14.00 11.14
CA ARG A 468 31.21 14.29 12.40
C ARG A 468 30.50 15.46 13.07
N ALA A 469 30.25 15.32 14.36
CA ALA A 469 29.71 16.35 15.24
C ALA A 469 30.48 17.66 15.06
N ASP A 470 29.89 18.67 14.40
CA ASP A 470 30.19 20.11 14.61
C ASP A 470 29.42 21.11 13.73
N VAL A 471 28.38 20.71 12.97
CA VAL A 471 27.46 21.70 12.36
C VAL A 471 26.25 21.87 13.26
N GLY A 472 26.41 22.71 14.27
CA GLY A 472 25.35 23.09 15.18
C GLY A 472 24.17 23.72 14.42
N LYS A 473 22.96 23.19 14.66
CA LYS A 473 21.66 23.82 14.40
C LYS A 473 21.64 24.70 13.15
N GLU A 474 21.82 24.09 11.98
CA GLU A 474 21.48 24.77 10.73
C GLU A 474 19.98 25.12 10.83
N ARG A 475 19.67 26.42 10.96
CA ARG A 475 18.30 26.93 11.11
C ARG A 475 17.59 26.80 9.77
N CYS A 476 17.25 25.58 9.38
CA CYS A 476 16.39 25.34 8.24
C CYS A 476 14.98 25.85 8.59
N THR A 477 14.50 26.84 7.84
CA THR A 477 13.12 27.30 7.93
C THR A 477 12.25 26.29 7.19
N THR A 478 11.47 25.51 7.91
CA THR A 478 10.47 24.61 7.32
C THR A 478 9.45 25.46 6.56
N LEU A 479 9.15 25.12 5.31
CA LEU A 479 8.06 25.72 4.56
C LEU A 479 6.74 25.41 5.30
N GLN A 480 6.29 26.38 6.10
CA GLN A 480 4.99 26.31 6.73
C GLN A 480 3.94 26.39 5.62
N THR A 481 3.29 25.27 5.34
CA THR A 481 2.26 25.20 4.31
C THR A 481 0.96 24.81 4.98
N ILE A 482 -0.02 25.70 4.93
CA ILE A 482 -1.40 25.37 5.32
C ILE A 482 -1.99 24.54 4.20
N GLN A 483 -2.50 23.36 4.56
CA GLN A 483 -3.07 22.42 3.60
C GLN A 483 -4.59 22.47 3.68
N GLU A 484 -5.24 22.69 2.55
CA GLU A 484 -6.68 22.49 2.42
C GLU A 484 -6.96 20.98 2.25
N ILE A 485 -7.86 20.45 3.06
CA ILE A 485 -8.25 19.03 3.07
C ILE A 485 -9.73 18.87 2.74
N THR A 486 -10.09 17.68 2.26
CA THR A 486 -11.48 17.30 2.01
C THR A 486 -12.22 16.99 3.32
N GLU A 487 -13.56 17.02 3.27
CA GLU A 487 -14.39 16.65 4.42
C GLU A 487 -14.20 15.17 4.82
N GLU A 488 -13.95 14.29 3.84
CA GLU A 488 -13.65 12.87 4.09
C GLU A 488 -12.35 12.69 4.88
N GLU A 489 -11.29 13.42 4.51
CA GLU A 489 -10.01 13.42 5.23
C GLU A 489 -10.19 13.99 6.64
N MET A 490 -10.96 15.07 6.81
CA MET A 490 -11.28 15.65 8.11
C MET A 490 -11.96 14.61 9.03
N LEU A 491 -12.90 13.81 8.51
CA LEU A 491 -13.57 12.75 9.28
C LEU A 491 -12.59 11.67 9.76
N THR A 492 -11.54 11.36 8.99
CA THR A 492 -10.51 10.40 9.43
C THR A 492 -9.67 10.93 10.61
N PHE A 493 -9.43 12.25 10.65
CA PHE A 493 -8.76 12.93 11.77
C PHE A 493 -9.69 13.16 12.97
N SER A 494 -11.00 13.06 12.76
CA SER A 494 -12.04 13.28 13.76
C SER A 494 -12.42 12.01 14.54
N ASN A 495 -11.60 10.94 14.48
CA ASN A 495 -11.76 9.74 15.30
C ASN A 495 -11.74 10.01 16.82
N CYS A 496 -11.50 11.26 17.24
CA CYS A 496 -11.75 11.74 18.59
C CYS A 496 -12.79 12.89 18.56
N LEU A 497 -13.99 12.55 19.07
CA LEU A 497 -15.04 13.42 19.62
C LEU A 497 -16.27 13.70 18.74
N ILE A 498 -17.37 13.08 19.19
CA ILE A 498 -18.74 13.62 19.24
C ILE A 498 -19.21 14.22 17.92
N VAL A 499 -19.71 13.33 17.05
CA VAL A 499 -20.72 13.71 16.06
C VAL A 499 -21.72 14.63 16.76
N PRO A 500 -22.02 15.84 16.23
CA PRO A 500 -23.12 16.63 16.71
C PRO A 500 -24.36 15.74 16.67
N CYS A 501 -24.78 15.23 17.83
CA CYS A 501 -26.00 14.46 17.88
C CYS A 501 -27.09 15.46 17.48
N PRO A 502 -27.89 15.17 16.44
CA PRO A 502 -29.03 16.01 16.15
C PRO A 502 -29.83 16.18 17.45
N PRO A 503 -30.36 17.39 17.72
CA PRO A 503 -31.10 17.64 18.95
C PRO A 503 -32.12 16.51 19.13
N PRO A 504 -32.26 15.96 20.36
CA PRO A 504 -33.15 14.84 20.58
C PRO A 504 -34.53 15.22 20.02
N PRO A 505 -35.11 14.38 19.14
CA PRO A 505 -36.36 14.72 18.50
C PRO A 505 -37.40 14.99 19.57
N LEU A 506 -38.32 15.91 19.28
CA LEU A 506 -39.48 16.13 20.12
C LEU A 506 -40.12 14.76 20.43
N PRO A 507 -40.43 14.43 21.70
CA PRO A 507 -41.05 13.16 22.02
C PRO A 507 -42.29 12.94 21.13
N LYS A 508 -42.27 11.89 20.30
CA LYS A 508 -43.40 11.55 19.44
C LYS A 508 -44.44 10.78 20.26
N PRO A 509 -45.75 11.02 20.05
CA PRO A 509 -46.80 10.26 20.71
C PRO A 509 -46.65 8.77 20.34
N ARG A 510 -46.71 7.89 21.33
CA ARG A 510 -46.93 6.46 21.06
C ARG A 510 -48.42 6.32 20.76
N SER A 511 -48.78 5.92 19.54
CA SER A 511 -50.17 5.52 19.31
C SER A 511 -50.46 4.35 20.24
N LEU A 512 -51.42 4.53 21.15
CA LEU A 512 -52.02 3.44 21.89
C LEU A 512 -52.71 2.52 20.87
N SER A 513 -52.00 1.47 20.46
CA SER A 513 -52.56 0.29 19.79
C SER A 513 -52.56 -0.88 20.76
#